data_AF-K1LSU4-F1
#
_entry.id   AF-K1LSU4-F1
#
_cell.length_a   1.000
_cell.length_b   1.000
_cell.length_c   1.000
_cell.angle_alpha   90.00
_cell.angle_beta   90.00
_cell.angle_gamma   90.00
#
_symmetry.space_group_name_H-M   'P 1'
#
loop_
_entity.id
_entity.type
_entity.pdbx_description
1 polymer ?
#
loop_
_entity_poly.entity_id
_entity_poly.type
_entity_poly.pdbx_seq_one_letter_code
_entity_poly.pdbx_strand_id
1 'polypeptide(L)'
;MTFIRLQVKALLDRNAVLFAGLIFLGMGLFGAVQGSSPGHGGLTLWLQLEGMLCLYGVIVTELAKPSLIRDKQTKRLEFLLANGLSLKYLVRGYLVSLYLASLILWLPSLLFEGLQAFNHSMGSEFLLMLMILFIQSFLITWGLVNAILSRENLGRLNAIQYQTVLVNGILAGLSLAIYHHQSMVEYYLVTKLLLLIGVGLWLKRRRTVEGIVRSYY
;
A
#
# COMPACT_ATOMS: atom_id res chain seq x y z
N MET A 1 -22.50 3.38 2.68
CA MET A 1 -22.09 2.34 1.71
C MET A 1 -22.04 2.85 0.27
N THR A 2 -22.98 3.71 -0.17
CA THR A 2 -23.02 4.29 -1.53
C THR A 2 -21.76 5.07 -1.92
N PHE A 3 -21.21 5.90 -1.03
CA PHE A 3 -19.97 6.67 -1.28
C PHE A 3 -18.75 5.79 -1.62
N ILE A 4 -18.50 4.76 -0.79
CA ILE A 4 -17.36 3.84 -0.97
C ILE A 4 -17.50 3.08 -2.30
N ARG A 5 -18.70 2.57 -2.59
CA ARG A 5 -18.97 1.83 -3.83
C ARG A 5 -18.71 2.70 -5.07
N LEU A 6 -19.16 3.95 -5.05
CA LEU A 6 -18.95 4.89 -6.15
C LEU A 6 -17.47 5.23 -6.33
N GLN A 7 -16.73 5.45 -5.24
CA GLN A 7 -15.28 5.69 -5.30
C GLN A 7 -14.51 4.48 -5.84
N VAL A 8 -14.81 3.27 -5.36
CA VAL A 8 -14.15 2.05 -5.85
C VAL A 8 -14.43 1.85 -7.34
N LYS A 9 -15.68 2.07 -7.78
CA LYS A 9 -16.03 1.99 -9.20
C LYS A 9 -15.26 3.01 -10.05
N ALA A 10 -15.12 4.24 -9.57
CA ALA A 10 -14.36 5.28 -10.27
C ALA A 10 -12.84 5.07 -10.24
N LEU A 11 -12.33 4.31 -9.27
CA LEU A 11 -10.91 3.94 -9.20
C LEU A 11 -10.57 2.77 -10.14
N LEU A 12 -11.52 1.86 -10.35
CA LEU A 12 -11.40 0.70 -11.23
C LEU A 12 -11.73 1.05 -12.70
N ASP A 13 -11.14 2.13 -13.18
CA ASP A 13 -11.27 2.53 -14.58
C ASP A 13 -10.43 1.65 -15.50
N ARG A 14 -10.67 1.72 -16.81
CA ARG A 14 -9.99 0.91 -17.84
C ARG A 14 -8.45 1.00 -17.74
N ASN A 15 -7.92 2.17 -17.39
CA ASN A 15 -6.48 2.37 -17.20
C ASN A 15 -5.95 1.61 -15.97
N ALA A 16 -6.71 1.56 -14.88
CA ALA A 16 -6.35 0.80 -13.69
C ALA A 16 -6.32 -0.70 -13.98
N VAL A 17 -7.28 -1.20 -14.78
CA VAL A 17 -7.31 -2.60 -15.22
C VAL A 17 -6.11 -2.95 -16.12
N LEU A 18 -5.74 -2.06 -17.04
CA LEU A 18 -4.52 -2.24 -17.86
C LEU A 18 -3.26 -2.25 -16.99
N PHE A 19 -3.21 -1.38 -15.98
CA PHE A 19 -2.10 -1.34 -15.02
C PHE A 19 -2.01 -2.64 -14.21
N ALA A 20 -3.13 -3.19 -13.75
CA ALA A 20 -3.17 -4.51 -13.11
C ALA A 20 -2.66 -5.62 -14.04
N GLY A 21 -3.02 -5.59 -15.32
CA GLY A 21 -2.50 -6.54 -16.31
C GLY A 21 -0.98 -6.45 -16.49
N LEU A 22 -0.42 -5.24 -16.50
CA LEU A 22 1.02 -5.03 -16.60
C LEU A 22 1.78 -5.55 -15.36
N ILE A 23 1.23 -5.32 -14.17
CA ILE A 23 1.81 -5.83 -12.91
C ILE A 23 1.74 -7.35 -12.87
N PHE A 24 0.61 -7.92 -13.27
CA PHE A 24 0.42 -9.36 -13.38
C PHE A 24 1.45 -10.00 -14.32
N LEU A 25 1.64 -9.43 -15.52
CA LEU A 25 2.66 -9.90 -16.46
C LEU A 25 4.08 -9.74 -15.89
N GLY A 26 4.37 -8.61 -15.26
CA GLY A 26 5.68 -8.35 -14.65
C GLY A 26 6.02 -9.34 -13.54
N MET A 27 5.09 -9.59 -12.61
CA MET A 27 5.24 -10.60 -11.56
C MET A 27 5.32 -12.01 -12.16
N GLY A 28 4.50 -12.30 -13.18
CA GLY A 28 4.52 -13.55 -13.91
C GLY A 28 5.88 -13.90 -14.52
N LEU A 29 6.48 -12.93 -15.22
CA LEU A 29 7.82 -13.06 -15.80
C LEU A 29 8.89 -13.17 -14.72
N PHE A 30 8.79 -12.40 -13.62
CA PHE A 30 9.76 -12.43 -12.54
C PHE A 30 9.75 -13.78 -11.78
N GLY A 31 8.57 -14.35 -11.52
CA GLY A 31 8.41 -15.67 -10.93
C GLY A 31 8.95 -16.80 -11.82
N ALA A 32 8.71 -16.72 -13.14
CA ALA A 32 9.25 -17.69 -14.10
C ALA A 32 10.79 -17.70 -14.16
N VAL A 33 11.43 -16.53 -14.01
CA VAL A 33 12.90 -16.43 -13.95
C VAL A 33 13.46 -17.03 -12.66
N GLN A 34 12.78 -16.86 -11.52
CA GLN A 34 13.26 -17.40 -10.24
C GLN A 34 13.18 -18.93 -10.15
N GLY A 35 12.21 -19.58 -10.81
CA GLY A 35 12.12 -21.04 -10.90
C GLY A 35 13.35 -21.72 -11.54
N SER A 36 14.28 -20.96 -12.12
CA SER A 36 15.53 -21.45 -12.73
C SER A 36 16.77 -21.37 -11.83
N SER A 37 16.66 -20.82 -10.61
CA SER A 37 17.80 -20.65 -9.69
C SER A 37 17.70 -21.61 -8.49
N PRO A 38 18.51 -22.68 -8.43
CA PRO A 38 18.52 -23.63 -7.32
C PRO A 38 19.35 -23.08 -6.17
N GLY A 39 18.69 -22.52 -5.16
CA GLY A 39 19.30 -22.20 -3.87
C GLY A 39 18.79 -20.90 -3.29
N HIS A 40 18.79 -20.84 -1.97
CA HIS A 40 18.35 -19.76 -1.08
C HIS A 40 16.87 -19.88 -0.67
N GLY A 41 16.66 -20.65 0.41
CA GLY A 41 15.38 -20.73 1.13
C GLY A 41 15.06 -19.47 1.93
N GLY A 42 13.87 -19.43 2.55
CA GLY A 42 13.37 -18.47 3.54
C GLY A 42 13.52 -16.98 3.19
N LEU A 43 14.75 -16.48 3.16
CA LEU A 43 15.15 -15.11 2.91
C LEU A 43 14.72 -14.60 1.51
N THR A 44 14.67 -15.46 0.50
CA THR A 44 14.16 -15.14 -0.85
C THR A 44 12.67 -14.83 -0.84
N LEU A 45 11.87 -15.62 -0.11
CA LEU A 45 10.43 -15.41 0.05
C LEU A 45 10.14 -14.08 0.78
N TRP A 46 10.96 -13.71 1.76
CA TRP A 46 10.85 -12.41 2.43
C TRP A 46 11.23 -11.24 1.53
N LEU A 47 12.29 -11.38 0.73
CA LEU A 47 12.66 -10.36 -0.24
C LEU A 47 11.57 -10.17 -1.32
N GLN A 48 10.93 -11.27 -1.74
CA GLN A 48 9.77 -11.24 -2.63
C GLN A 48 8.60 -10.49 -1.98
N LEU A 49 8.28 -10.78 -0.71
CA LEU A 49 7.24 -10.05 0.03
C LEU A 49 7.52 -8.55 0.09
N GLU A 50 8.78 -8.15 0.31
CA GLU A 50 9.16 -6.73 0.28
C GLU A 50 8.98 -6.09 -1.08
N GLY A 51 9.37 -6.79 -2.15
CA GLY A 51 9.14 -6.36 -3.52
C GLY A 51 7.65 -6.17 -3.81
N MET A 52 6.83 -7.13 -3.38
CA MET A 52 5.37 -7.08 -3.50
C MET A 52 4.81 -5.86 -2.74
N LEU A 53 5.22 -5.61 -1.50
CA LEU A 53 4.73 -4.47 -0.72
C LEU A 53 5.17 -3.11 -1.29
N CYS A 54 6.35 -3.04 -1.91
CA CYS A 54 6.80 -1.86 -2.63
C CYS A 54 5.92 -1.58 -3.86
N LEU A 55 5.64 -2.61 -4.66
CA LEU A 55 4.71 -2.52 -5.80
C LEU A 55 3.31 -2.12 -5.34
N TYR A 56 2.82 -2.70 -4.25
CA TYR A 56 1.56 -2.32 -3.64
C TYR A 56 1.52 -0.82 -3.28
N GLY A 57 2.59 -0.31 -2.64
CA GLY A 57 2.72 1.11 -2.34
C GLY A 57 2.59 2.00 -3.57
N VAL A 58 3.22 1.60 -4.69
CA VAL A 58 3.08 2.28 -5.99
C VAL A 58 1.62 2.26 -6.46
N ILE A 59 0.96 1.10 -6.49
CA ILE A 59 -0.45 0.97 -6.91
C ILE A 59 -1.35 1.91 -6.11
N VAL A 60 -1.27 1.87 -4.77
CA VAL A 60 -2.14 2.70 -3.92
C VAL A 60 -1.85 4.19 -4.15
N THR A 61 -0.59 4.59 -4.34
CA THR A 61 -0.25 5.99 -4.62
C THR A 61 -0.81 6.46 -5.97
N GLU A 62 -0.76 5.61 -7.01
CA GLU A 62 -1.35 5.93 -8.32
C GLU A 62 -2.87 6.05 -8.25
N LEU A 63 -3.54 5.16 -7.51
CA LEU A 63 -4.99 5.25 -7.28
C LEU A 63 -5.39 6.46 -6.42
N ALA A 64 -4.51 6.91 -5.53
CA ALA A 64 -4.76 8.09 -4.71
C ALA A 64 -4.77 9.40 -5.53
N LYS A 65 -4.04 9.45 -6.66
CA LYS A 65 -3.96 10.65 -7.53
C LYS A 65 -5.34 11.10 -8.05
N PRO A 66 -6.12 10.27 -8.77
CA PRO A 66 -7.42 10.68 -9.30
C PRO A 66 -8.52 10.80 -8.23
N SER A 67 -8.27 10.32 -7.00
CA SER A 67 -9.23 10.32 -5.90
C SER A 67 -8.85 11.33 -4.80
N LEU A 68 -8.22 10.88 -3.72
CA LEU A 68 -7.93 11.66 -2.53
C LEU A 68 -7.12 12.91 -2.84
N ILE A 69 -6.10 12.80 -3.69
CA ILE A 69 -5.23 13.94 -3.99
C ILE A 69 -5.98 14.97 -4.83
N ARG A 70 -6.69 14.54 -5.88
CA ARG A 70 -7.53 15.41 -6.70
C ARG A 70 -8.65 16.07 -5.88
N ASP A 71 -9.34 15.32 -5.03
CA ASP A 71 -10.42 15.85 -4.19
C ASP A 71 -9.88 16.86 -3.16
N LYS A 72 -8.64 16.67 -2.68
CA LYS A 72 -7.95 17.64 -1.83
C LYS A 72 -7.57 18.90 -2.61
N GLN A 73 -6.94 18.74 -3.78
CA GLN A 73 -6.59 19.82 -4.69
C GLN A 73 -7.81 20.69 -5.04
N THR A 74 -8.90 20.08 -5.50
CA THR A 74 -10.11 20.78 -5.93
C THR A 74 -10.94 21.38 -4.78
N LYS A 75 -10.43 21.35 -3.54
CA LYS A 75 -11.13 21.80 -2.32
C LYS A 75 -12.47 21.10 -2.05
N ARG A 76 -12.72 19.97 -2.73
CA ARG A 76 -13.93 19.17 -2.50
C ARG A 76 -13.98 18.64 -1.08
N LEU A 77 -12.83 18.30 -0.50
CA LEU A 77 -12.73 17.91 0.90
C LEU A 77 -13.22 19.02 1.85
N GLU A 78 -12.86 20.28 1.57
CA GLU A 78 -13.31 21.44 2.35
C GLU A 78 -14.82 21.61 2.27
N PHE A 79 -15.38 21.51 1.06
CA PHE A 79 -16.82 21.58 0.83
C PHE A 79 -17.57 20.47 1.58
N LEU A 80 -17.05 19.23 1.57
CA LEU A 80 -17.67 18.11 2.28
C LEU A 80 -17.62 18.32 3.81
N LEU A 81 -16.50 18.83 4.34
CA LEU A 81 -16.37 19.16 5.76
C LEU A 81 -17.32 20.29 6.16
N ALA A 82 -17.44 21.34 5.33
CA ALA A 82 -18.32 22.48 5.57
C ALA A 82 -19.81 22.08 5.58
N ASN A 83 -20.20 21.07 4.79
CA ASN A 83 -21.54 20.50 4.79
C ASN A 83 -21.82 19.55 5.97
N GLY A 84 -20.96 19.52 7.00
CA GLY A 84 -21.17 18.75 8.22
C GLY A 84 -20.70 17.29 8.16
N LEU A 85 -20.03 16.89 7.08
CA LEU A 85 -19.50 15.53 6.96
C LEU A 85 -18.24 15.38 7.82
N SER A 86 -18.29 14.55 8.86
CA SER A 86 -17.17 14.49 9.80
C SER A 86 -15.88 13.93 9.18
N LEU A 87 -14.73 14.49 9.60
CA LEU A 87 -13.41 14.07 9.13
C LEU A 87 -13.15 12.58 9.29
N LYS A 88 -13.65 11.97 10.39
CA LYS A 88 -13.50 10.54 10.66
C LYS A 88 -14.15 9.68 9.57
N TYR A 89 -15.35 10.07 9.12
CA TYR A 89 -16.07 9.36 8.05
C TYR A 89 -15.37 9.51 6.71
N LEU A 90 -14.85 10.71 6.42
CA LEU A 90 -14.12 10.99 5.19
C LEU A 90 -12.84 10.15 5.09
N VAL A 91 -12.01 10.18 6.14
CA VAL A 91 -10.78 9.37 6.22
C VAL A 91 -11.08 7.89 6.05
N ARG A 92 -12.11 7.37 6.75
CA ARG A 92 -12.53 5.97 6.63
C ARG A 92 -13.00 5.65 5.21
N GLY A 93 -13.73 6.55 4.57
CA GLY A 93 -14.21 6.40 3.20
C GLY A 93 -13.06 6.20 2.20
N TYR A 94 -12.10 7.13 2.19
CA TYR A 94 -10.92 7.04 1.30
C TYR A 94 -10.02 5.87 1.64
N LEU A 95 -9.83 5.56 2.92
CA LEU A 95 -9.03 4.41 3.33
C LEU A 95 -9.61 3.11 2.80
N VAL A 96 -10.91 2.89 3.00
CA VAL A 96 -11.57 1.65 2.59
C VAL A 96 -11.64 1.56 1.06
N SER A 97 -11.94 2.67 0.38
CA SER A 97 -12.03 2.67 -1.09
C SER A 97 -10.68 2.41 -1.75
N LEU A 98 -9.60 3.08 -1.30
CA LEU A 98 -8.25 2.85 -1.83
C LEU A 98 -7.73 1.44 -1.51
N TYR A 99 -7.97 0.94 -0.30
CA TYR A 99 -7.57 -0.41 0.08
C TYR A 99 -8.30 -1.46 -0.76
N LEU A 100 -9.62 -1.36 -0.92
CA LEU A 100 -10.39 -2.31 -1.72
C LEU A 100 -10.03 -2.24 -3.20
N ALA A 101 -9.89 -1.04 -3.77
CA ALA A 101 -9.54 -0.89 -5.18
C ALA A 101 -8.15 -1.46 -5.47
N SER A 102 -7.15 -1.16 -4.64
CA SER A 102 -5.80 -1.72 -4.79
C SER A 102 -5.78 -3.24 -4.65
N LEU A 103 -6.52 -3.81 -3.68
CA LEU A 103 -6.62 -5.25 -3.49
C LEU A 103 -7.27 -5.95 -4.70
N ILE A 104 -8.32 -5.37 -5.28
CA ILE A 104 -8.96 -5.89 -6.50
C ILE A 104 -8.00 -5.89 -7.68
N LEU A 105 -7.19 -4.84 -7.85
CA LEU A 105 -6.19 -4.79 -8.92
C LEU A 105 -5.06 -5.80 -8.71
N TRP A 106 -4.75 -6.13 -7.45
CA TRP A 106 -3.64 -7.01 -7.11
C TRP A 106 -4.02 -8.49 -7.04
N LEU A 107 -5.32 -8.80 -6.90
CA LEU A 107 -5.89 -10.15 -6.83
C LEU A 107 -5.36 -11.11 -7.91
N PRO A 108 -5.30 -10.75 -9.21
CA PRO A 108 -4.77 -11.65 -10.23
C PRO A 108 -3.34 -12.10 -9.96
N SER A 109 -2.49 -11.18 -9.47
CA SER A 109 -1.09 -11.45 -9.17
C SER A 109 -0.96 -12.36 -7.95
N LEU A 110 -1.73 -12.09 -6.90
CA LEU A 110 -1.76 -12.92 -5.68
C LEU A 110 -2.25 -14.35 -5.96
N LEU A 111 -3.25 -14.50 -6.84
CA LEU A 111 -3.76 -15.82 -7.25
C LEU A 111 -2.70 -16.64 -7.99
N PHE A 112 -1.95 -16.00 -8.88
CA PHE A 112 -0.90 -16.66 -9.64
C PHE A 112 0.27 -17.10 -8.74
N GLU A 113 0.71 -16.24 -7.83
CA GLU A 113 1.72 -16.59 -6.81
C GLU A 113 1.24 -17.74 -5.91
N GLY A 114 -0.05 -17.73 -5.53
CA GLY A 114 -0.63 -18.81 -4.73
C GLY A 114 -0.69 -20.16 -5.46
N LEU A 115 -1.01 -20.14 -6.76
CA LEU A 115 -0.96 -21.35 -7.59
C LEU A 115 0.47 -21.90 -7.68
N GLN A 116 1.47 -21.03 -7.86
CA GLN A 116 2.87 -21.44 -7.87
C GLN A 116 3.30 -22.03 -6.52
N ALA A 117 2.97 -21.38 -5.41
CA ALA A 117 3.33 -21.86 -4.08
C ALA A 117 2.71 -23.23 -3.77
N PHE A 118 1.49 -23.48 -4.24
CA PHE A 118 0.84 -24.78 -4.11
C PHE A 118 1.56 -25.87 -4.92
N ASN A 119 1.95 -25.57 -6.16
CA ASN A 119 2.72 -26.49 -7.00
C ASN A 119 4.09 -26.85 -6.38
N HIS A 120 4.70 -25.95 -5.62
CA HIS A 120 5.99 -26.17 -4.95
C HIS A 120 5.86 -26.70 -3.51
N SER A 121 4.66 -27.11 -3.06
CA SER A 121 4.40 -27.60 -1.69
C SER A 121 4.73 -26.59 -0.57
N MET A 122 4.69 -25.29 -0.85
CA MET A 122 4.97 -24.19 0.11
C MET A 122 3.69 -23.55 0.67
N GLY A 123 2.60 -24.31 0.78
CA GLY A 123 1.26 -23.78 1.08
C GLY A 123 1.13 -23.09 2.44
N SER A 124 1.74 -23.62 3.50
CA SER A 124 1.68 -23.04 4.86
C SER A 124 2.44 -21.71 4.96
N GLU A 125 3.64 -21.65 4.39
CA GLU A 125 4.46 -20.44 4.34
C GLU A 125 3.79 -19.35 3.49
N PHE A 126 3.16 -19.74 2.38
CA PHE A 126 2.39 -18.83 1.54
C PHE A 126 1.18 -18.22 2.27
N LEU A 127 0.42 -19.00 3.03
CA LEU A 127 -0.70 -18.48 3.82
C LEU A 127 -0.25 -17.45 4.87
N LEU A 128 0.87 -17.72 5.55
CA LEU A 128 1.45 -16.80 6.52
C LEU A 128 1.93 -15.52 5.84
N MET A 129 2.61 -15.63 4.69
CA MET A 129 3.00 -14.48 3.86
C MET A 129 1.78 -13.65 3.45
N LEU A 130 0.69 -14.28 3.04
CA LEU A 130 -0.53 -13.64 2.58
C LEU A 130 -1.21 -12.86 3.73
N MET A 131 -1.27 -13.44 4.94
CA MET A 131 -1.77 -12.73 6.13
C MET A 131 -0.94 -11.48 6.43
N ILE A 132 0.38 -11.61 6.42
CA ILE A 132 1.29 -10.47 6.69
C ILE A 132 1.13 -9.39 5.62
N LEU A 133 1.06 -9.80 4.36
CA LEU A 133 0.87 -8.92 3.22
C LEU A 133 -0.42 -8.11 3.36
N PHE A 134 -1.55 -8.72 3.77
CA PHE A 134 -2.79 -7.99 4.02
C PHE A 134 -2.67 -6.98 5.16
N ILE A 135 -2.03 -7.36 6.28
CA ILE A 135 -1.86 -6.45 7.42
C ILE A 135 -0.96 -5.28 7.03
N GLN A 136 0.19 -5.54 6.42
CA GLN A 136 1.14 -4.50 6.04
C GLN A 136 0.61 -3.59 4.93
N SER A 137 -0.06 -4.14 3.92
CA SER A 137 -0.70 -3.36 2.85
C SER A 137 -1.79 -2.43 3.39
N PHE A 138 -2.59 -2.88 4.36
CA PHE A 138 -3.54 -2.03 5.05
C PHE A 138 -2.84 -0.87 5.80
N LEU A 139 -1.75 -1.16 6.53
CA LEU A 139 -0.98 -0.15 7.24
C LEU A 139 -0.32 0.86 6.29
N ILE A 140 0.20 0.41 5.15
CA ILE A 140 0.75 1.28 4.09
C ILE A 140 -0.35 2.22 3.58
N THR A 141 -1.55 1.70 3.29
CA THR A 141 -2.68 2.53 2.82
C THR A 141 -3.10 3.53 3.89
N TRP A 142 -3.18 3.10 5.16
CA TRP A 142 -3.49 3.98 6.27
C TRP A 142 -2.45 5.08 6.45
N GLY A 143 -1.17 4.75 6.37
CA GLY A 143 -0.06 5.72 6.37
C GLY A 143 -0.19 6.72 5.23
N LEU A 144 -0.38 6.23 4.00
CA LEU A 144 -0.51 7.05 2.80
C LEU A 144 -1.67 8.05 2.91
N VAL A 145 -2.86 7.61 3.31
CA VAL A 145 -4.03 8.49 3.45
C VAL A 145 -3.74 9.62 4.44
N ASN A 146 -3.11 9.30 5.58
CA ASN A 146 -2.73 10.33 6.56
C ASN A 146 -1.59 11.23 6.05
N ALA A 147 -0.64 10.70 5.27
CA ALA A 147 0.42 11.49 4.65
C ALA A 147 -0.13 12.52 3.65
N ILE A 148 -1.07 12.10 2.79
CA ILE A 148 -1.71 13.00 1.82
C ILE A 148 -2.55 14.06 2.55
N LEU A 149 -3.34 13.65 3.53
CA LEU A 149 -4.20 14.58 4.27
C LEU A 149 -3.43 15.57 5.14
N SER A 150 -2.26 15.21 5.66
CA SER A 150 -1.41 16.11 6.47
C SER A 150 -0.53 17.07 5.64
N ARG A 151 -0.39 16.85 4.34
CA ARG A 151 0.44 17.71 3.47
C ARG A 151 -0.30 18.94 2.95
N GLU A 152 0.28 20.11 3.09
CA GLU A 152 -0.25 21.36 2.53
C GLU A 152 0.13 21.54 1.06
N ASN A 153 1.37 21.20 0.68
CA ASN A 153 1.87 21.33 -0.69
C ASN A 153 1.61 20.05 -1.50
N LEU A 154 0.76 20.16 -2.52
CA LEU A 154 0.39 19.06 -3.43
C LEU A 154 1.04 19.18 -4.82
N GLY A 155 1.83 20.23 -5.09
CA GLY A 155 2.49 20.47 -6.38
C GLY A 155 3.52 19.40 -6.76
N ARG A 156 3.99 18.58 -5.79
CA ARG A 156 4.91 17.46 -6.02
C ARG A 156 4.23 16.11 -5.80
N LEU A 157 3.27 15.77 -6.67
CA LEU A 157 2.53 14.50 -6.63
C LEU A 157 3.47 13.28 -6.72
N ASN A 158 4.43 13.31 -7.64
CA ASN A 158 5.40 12.23 -7.81
C ASN A 158 6.28 12.05 -6.56
N ALA A 159 6.52 13.11 -5.79
CA ALA A 159 7.28 13.01 -4.54
C ALA A 159 6.52 12.22 -3.45
N ILE A 160 5.18 12.11 -3.49
CA ILE A 160 4.43 11.28 -2.54
C ILE A 160 4.70 9.80 -2.79
N GLN A 161 4.71 9.41 -4.07
CA GLN A 161 5.02 8.05 -4.49
C GLN A 161 6.47 7.66 -4.15
N TYR A 162 7.45 8.51 -4.51
CA TYR A 162 8.85 8.27 -4.14
C TYR A 162 9.05 8.17 -2.63
N GLN A 163 8.41 9.03 -1.84
CA GLN A 163 8.51 8.94 -0.38
C GLN A 163 7.85 7.69 0.18
N THR A 164 6.74 7.22 -0.41
CA THR A 164 6.08 5.98 0.03
C THR A 164 6.98 4.77 -0.20
N VAL A 165 7.59 4.68 -1.38
CA VAL A 165 8.56 3.62 -1.72
C VAL A 165 9.80 3.72 -0.84
N LEU A 166 10.35 4.93 -0.65
CA LEU A 166 11.54 5.16 0.15
C LEU A 166 11.31 4.81 1.63
N VAL A 167 10.18 5.20 2.21
CA VAL A 167 9.83 4.83 3.59
C VAL A 167 9.72 3.30 3.71
N ASN A 168 9.01 2.63 2.80
CA ASN A 168 8.95 1.16 2.80
C ASN A 168 10.33 0.52 2.68
N GLY A 169 11.20 1.04 1.82
CA GLY A 169 12.58 0.56 1.66
C GLY A 169 13.44 0.75 2.90
N ILE A 170 13.35 1.91 3.57
CA ILE A 170 14.04 2.15 4.85
C ILE A 170 13.54 1.21 5.93
N LEU A 171 12.22 1.03 6.03
CA LEU A 171 11.61 0.14 7.02
C LEU A 171 12.05 -1.32 6.80
N ALA A 172 12.11 -1.76 5.55
CA ALA A 172 12.64 -3.08 5.18
C ALA A 172 14.13 -3.23 5.54
N GLY A 173 14.95 -2.20 5.27
CA GLY A 173 16.37 -2.19 5.63
C GLY A 173 16.60 -2.27 7.15
N LEU A 174 15.80 -1.53 7.93
CA LEU A 174 15.86 -1.57 9.39
C LEU A 174 15.43 -2.93 9.95
N SER A 175 14.34 -3.52 9.43
CA SER A 175 13.92 -4.85 9.87
C SER A 175 14.95 -5.92 9.49
N LEU A 176 15.61 -5.80 8.32
CA LEU A 176 16.65 -6.73 7.88
C LEU A 176 17.91 -6.62 8.76
N ALA A 177 18.29 -5.41 9.18
CA ALA A 177 19.39 -5.23 10.14
C ALA A 177 19.10 -5.93 11.48
N ILE A 178 17.85 -5.92 11.95
CA ILE A 178 17.44 -6.63 13.16
C ILE A 178 17.47 -8.15 12.94
N TYR A 179 17.04 -8.63 11.78
CA TYR A 179 17.13 -10.05 11.41
C TYR A 179 18.58 -10.56 11.40
N HIS A 180 19.53 -9.75 10.93
CA HIS A 180 20.94 -10.13 10.99
C HIS A 180 21.46 -10.25 12.44
N HIS A 181 20.85 -9.55 13.40
CA HIS A 181 21.25 -9.60 14.80
C HIS A 181 20.59 -10.75 15.56
N GLN A 182 19.30 -10.98 15.33
CA GLN A 182 18.53 -12.09 15.88
C GLN A 182 17.91 -12.82 14.69
N SER A 183 18.54 -13.93 14.28
CA SER A 183 18.25 -14.71 13.06
C SER A 183 16.91 -15.47 13.13
N MET A 184 15.87 -14.82 13.65
CA MET A 184 14.48 -15.29 13.65
C MET A 184 13.62 -14.34 12.83
N VAL A 185 12.88 -14.93 11.91
CA VAL A 185 12.00 -14.24 10.96
C VAL A 185 10.86 -13.50 11.67
N GLU A 186 10.38 -14.03 12.80
CA GLU A 186 9.30 -13.40 13.56
C GLU A 186 9.68 -11.99 14.04
N TYR A 187 10.93 -11.77 14.46
CA TYR A 187 11.40 -10.46 14.87
C TYR A 187 11.44 -9.47 13.71
N TYR A 188 11.85 -9.91 12.52
CA TYR A 188 11.79 -9.09 11.30
C TYR A 188 10.36 -8.57 11.06
N LEU A 189 9.38 -9.48 11.16
CA LEU A 189 7.99 -9.18 10.87
C LEU A 189 7.34 -8.26 11.91
N VAL A 190 7.55 -8.58 13.18
CA VAL A 190 7.00 -7.81 14.30
C VAL A 190 7.60 -6.40 14.31
N THR A 191 8.91 -6.27 14.11
CA THR A 191 9.56 -4.95 14.08
C THR A 191 9.04 -4.09 12.95
N LYS A 192 8.91 -4.63 11.74
CA LYS A 192 8.34 -3.89 10.61
C LYS A 192 6.89 -3.46 10.85
N LEU A 193 6.06 -4.35 11.42
CA LEU A 193 4.68 -4.02 11.80
C LEU A 193 4.63 -2.85 12.79
N LEU A 194 5.45 -2.90 13.85
CA LEU A 194 5.52 -1.85 14.85
C LEU A 194 5.98 -0.52 14.25
N LEU A 195 6.98 -0.55 13.36
CA LEU A 195 7.46 0.65 12.68
C LEU A 195 6.38 1.27 11.78
N LEU A 196 5.66 0.46 11.01
CA LEU A 196 4.54 0.94 10.17
C LEU A 196 3.41 1.56 11.01
N ILE A 197 3.06 0.93 12.13
CA ILE A 197 2.09 1.49 13.09
C ILE A 197 2.60 2.83 13.65
N GLY A 198 3.87 2.90 14.04
CA GLY A 198 4.50 4.11 14.56
C GLY A 198 4.46 5.27 13.56
N VAL A 199 4.86 5.01 12.30
CA VAL A 199 4.80 6.00 11.21
C VAL A 199 3.37 6.47 10.98
N GLY A 200 2.40 5.55 10.93
CA GLY A 200 1.01 5.92 10.70
C GLY A 200 0.39 6.72 11.86
N LEU A 201 0.74 6.43 13.12
CA LEU A 201 0.33 7.22 14.28
C LEU A 201 0.93 8.62 14.25
N TRP A 202 2.21 8.73 13.90
CA TRP A 202 2.89 10.02 13.75
C TRP A 202 2.24 10.89 12.66
N LEU A 203 1.92 10.31 11.50
CA LEU A 203 1.21 10.99 10.42
C LEU A 203 -0.21 11.40 10.83
N LYS A 204 -0.93 10.52 11.54
CA LYS A 204 -2.26 10.81 12.08
C LYS A 204 -2.23 12.00 13.04
N ARG A 205 -1.19 12.14 13.87
CA ARG A 205 -1.04 13.26 14.82
C ARG A 205 -0.80 14.59 14.10
N ARG A 206 -0.11 14.57 12.95
CA ARG A 206 0.14 15.76 12.13
C ARG A 206 -1.08 16.22 11.31
N ARG A 207 -2.11 15.39 11.21
CA ARG A 207 -3.33 15.72 10.47
C ARG A 207 -4.21 16.68 11.27
N THR A 208 -4.23 17.95 10.87
CA THR A 208 -5.15 18.97 11.37
C THR A 208 -6.25 19.24 10.35
N VAL A 209 -7.42 19.74 10.80
CA VAL A 209 -8.50 20.18 9.89
C VAL A 209 -7.99 21.32 9.02
N GLU A 210 -7.26 22.25 9.63
CA GLU A 210 -6.64 23.40 8.94
C GLU A 210 -5.65 22.97 7.85
N GLY A 211 -4.82 21.94 8.07
CA GLY A 211 -3.89 21.42 7.06
C GLY A 211 -4.55 20.62 5.93
N ILE A 212 -5.82 20.24 6.10
CA ILE A 212 -6.63 19.67 5.01
C ILE A 212 -7.19 20.79 4.13
N VAL A 213 -7.57 21.91 4.73
CA VAL A 213 -8.17 23.09 4.09
C VAL A 213 -7.13 24.04 3.50
N ARG A 214 -5.92 24.11 4.08
CA ARG A 214 -4.80 24.88 3.52
C ARG A 214 -4.02 24.01 2.54
N SER A 215 -4.57 23.78 1.36
CA SER A 215 -3.80 23.22 0.23
C SER A 215 -3.36 24.32 -0.71
N TYR A 216 -2.05 24.43 -0.94
CA TYR A 216 -1.45 25.33 -1.93
C TYR A 216 -0.81 24.52 -3.06
N TYR A 217 -0.75 25.13 -4.25
CA TYR A 217 -0.24 24.53 -5.48
C TYR A 217 1.16 25.01 -5.82
#